data_AF-A0A1Z8VWV2-F1
#
_entry.id   AF-A0A1Z8VWV2-F1
#
_cell.length_a   1.000
_cell.length_b   1.000
_cell.length_c   1.000
_cell.angle_alpha   90.00
_cell.angle_beta   90.00
_cell.angle_gamma   90.00
#
_symmetry.space_group_name_H-M   'P 1'
#
loop_
_entity.id
_entity.type
_entity.pdbx_description
1 polymer ?
#
loop_
_entity_poly.entity_id
_entity_poly.type
_entity_poly.pdbx_seq_one_letter_code
_entity_poly.pdbx_strand_id
1 'polypeptide(L)'
;MLNNFITQGVKSEQNLIQDLVDEHIKMHGIEFTYMPRTFINTKSIMRETNVSDFTMSFPLEGYIENYNGYAADHNLLTKFGVKSTASLDIVISQRRYEEYITPLLASDETGLSKAPTRPLEGDLIYFPLGDTLFEIKYVEHESQFFQLQENYIYVLKCEVFEYGDEKIATGIDAIDDDFETIGYNATLTMTGIGTTATAFTSLVNGGVHKIDVINEGVGYTTTPDIRISPPKHLVGRKASAFGIMTTNSGGSQSLQEIRISDPGFGYTSIPRVFITSDDEGSGAEAIAGIGTTGSVGIVTLSFTGRDYVTPPLVTISDPPAGGLTAIATAVLDGSGSLSAIRLLNAGYGYTATPSVVVSAAGTIGIGTYYFGTNVTGSLSSTSAYVTQWDASTRILKVKDLTGKFTPNEILVGYARATTDTNAYRINTINYDDDTATYDQNVDFQSSGDSILDFTEKNPFGEL
;
A
#
# COMPACT_ATOMS: atom_id res chain seq x y z
N MET A 1 -21.32 -54.25 -48.16
CA MET A 1 -22.71 -54.07 -47.69
C MET A 1 -22.82 -52.61 -47.26
N LEU A 2 -23.63 -51.81 -47.98
CA LEU A 2 -23.99 -50.46 -47.52
C LEU A 2 -24.93 -50.60 -46.32
N ASN A 3 -24.79 -49.71 -45.33
CA ASN A 3 -25.70 -49.65 -44.20
C ASN A 3 -27.09 -49.25 -44.72
N ASN A 4 -28.07 -50.17 -44.67
CA ASN A 4 -29.43 -49.97 -45.19
C ASN A 4 -30.29 -49.01 -44.35
N PHE A 5 -29.80 -48.58 -43.18
CA PHE A 5 -30.55 -47.76 -42.22
C PHE A 5 -30.08 -46.30 -42.16
N ILE A 6 -29.00 -45.94 -42.87
CA ILE A 6 -28.42 -44.61 -42.84
C ILE A 6 -28.27 -44.12 -44.28
N THR A 7 -28.99 -43.05 -44.62
CA THR A 7 -29.03 -42.50 -45.98
C THR A 7 -27.86 -41.57 -46.31
N GLN A 8 -26.89 -41.43 -45.39
CA GLN A 8 -25.65 -40.66 -45.55
C GLN A 8 -25.89 -39.21 -45.97
N GLY A 9 -26.16 -38.33 -44.99
CA GLY A 9 -26.17 -36.88 -45.18
C GLY A 9 -27.55 -36.21 -45.23
N VAL A 10 -28.60 -36.85 -44.71
CA VAL A 10 -29.89 -36.16 -44.46
C VAL A 10 -29.85 -35.42 -43.13
N LYS A 11 -30.34 -34.17 -43.12
CA LYS A 11 -30.33 -33.28 -41.95
C LYS A 11 -30.94 -33.89 -40.68
N SER A 12 -31.98 -34.72 -40.81
CA SER A 12 -32.59 -35.37 -39.66
C SER A 12 -31.68 -36.39 -38.97
N GLU A 13 -30.85 -37.11 -39.74
CA GLU A 13 -29.85 -38.04 -39.18
C GLU A 13 -28.70 -37.24 -38.56
N GLN A 14 -28.24 -36.16 -39.21
CA GLN A 14 -27.20 -35.27 -38.69
C GLN A 14 -27.61 -34.63 -37.35
N ASN A 15 -28.84 -34.09 -37.27
CA ASN A 15 -29.37 -33.53 -36.04
C ASN A 15 -29.46 -34.57 -34.92
N LEU A 16 -29.85 -35.82 -35.23
CA LEU A 16 -29.91 -36.87 -34.23
C LEU A 16 -28.52 -37.18 -33.66
N ILE A 17 -27.49 -37.24 -34.51
CA ILE A 17 -26.11 -37.43 -34.05
C ILE A 17 -25.66 -36.25 -33.19
N GLN A 18 -25.92 -35.02 -33.63
CA GLN A 18 -25.61 -33.81 -32.85
C GLN A 18 -26.31 -33.83 -31.48
N ASP A 19 -27.60 -34.18 -31.42
CA ASP A 19 -28.34 -34.27 -30.14
C ASP A 19 -27.74 -35.33 -29.20
N LEU A 20 -27.28 -36.47 -29.74
CA LEU A 20 -26.61 -37.50 -28.95
C LEU A 20 -25.24 -37.03 -28.44
N VAL A 21 -24.49 -36.29 -29.25
CA VAL A 21 -23.20 -35.69 -28.85
C VAL A 21 -23.43 -34.68 -27.73
N ASP A 22 -24.43 -33.81 -27.87
CA ASP A 22 -24.72 -32.77 -26.89
C ASP A 22 -25.19 -33.37 -25.57
N GLU A 23 -26.03 -34.40 -25.62
CA GLU A 23 -26.45 -35.11 -24.41
C GLU A 23 -25.27 -35.85 -23.76
N HIS A 24 -24.36 -36.44 -24.56
CA HIS A 24 -23.16 -37.08 -24.03
C HIS A 24 -22.25 -36.10 -23.28
N ILE A 25 -21.95 -34.95 -23.89
CA ILE A 25 -21.13 -33.90 -23.28
C ILE A 25 -21.83 -33.33 -22.04
N LYS A 26 -23.16 -33.19 -22.07
CA LYS A 26 -23.92 -32.71 -20.92
C LYS A 26 -23.96 -33.70 -19.74
N MET A 27 -23.98 -35.00 -20.01
CA MET A 27 -24.01 -36.03 -18.97
C MET A 27 -22.61 -36.33 -18.38
N HIS A 28 -21.57 -36.32 -19.21
CA HIS A 28 -20.23 -36.78 -18.83
C HIS A 28 -19.16 -35.68 -18.83
N GLY A 29 -19.48 -34.51 -19.40
CA GLY A 29 -18.62 -33.35 -19.37
C GLY A 29 -18.69 -32.60 -18.06
N ILE A 30 -17.86 -31.57 -17.99
CA ILE A 30 -17.74 -30.64 -16.89
C ILE A 30 -17.93 -29.22 -17.43
N GLU A 31 -18.34 -28.31 -16.55
CA GLU A 31 -18.46 -26.90 -16.88
C GLU A 31 -17.10 -26.23 -16.77
N PHE A 32 -16.67 -25.62 -17.86
CA PHE A 32 -15.51 -24.75 -17.93
C PHE A 32 -15.95 -23.30 -18.10
N THR A 33 -15.04 -22.36 -17.83
CA THR A 33 -15.27 -20.96 -18.18
C THR A 33 -14.38 -20.59 -19.37
N TYR A 34 -15.01 -20.37 -20.52
CA TYR A 34 -14.36 -19.93 -21.76
C TYR A 34 -14.22 -18.40 -21.76
N MET A 35 -13.02 -17.92 -22.08
CA MET A 35 -12.67 -16.50 -22.06
C MET A 35 -12.02 -16.13 -23.39
N PRO A 36 -12.74 -15.43 -24.28
CA PRO A 36 -12.21 -15.00 -25.55
C PRO A 36 -11.19 -13.87 -25.36
N ARG A 37 -10.16 -13.86 -26.19
CA ARG A 37 -9.20 -12.76 -26.24
C ARG A 37 -9.82 -11.51 -26.86
N THR A 38 -9.66 -10.36 -26.21
CA THR A 38 -9.98 -9.05 -26.79
C THR A 38 -8.71 -8.40 -27.35
N PHE A 39 -8.77 -7.95 -28.61
CA PHE A 39 -7.62 -7.34 -29.29
C PHE A 39 -7.69 -5.81 -29.21
N ILE A 40 -6.74 -5.19 -28.50
CA ILE A 40 -6.59 -3.74 -28.46
C ILE A 40 -5.57 -3.34 -29.54
N ASN A 41 -6.03 -2.66 -30.61
CA ASN A 41 -5.28 -2.20 -31.80
C ASN A 41 -4.87 -3.26 -32.85
N THR A 42 -5.71 -3.49 -33.86
CA THR A 42 -5.43 -4.39 -35.00
C THR A 42 -4.67 -3.73 -36.17
N LYS A 43 -3.70 -2.85 -35.91
CA LYS A 43 -2.94 -2.22 -37.01
C LYS A 43 -1.84 -3.16 -37.53
N SER A 44 -2.14 -3.76 -38.68
CA SER A 44 -1.31 -4.68 -39.47
C SER A 44 -0.06 -4.02 -40.10
N ILE A 45 0.88 -3.51 -39.32
CA ILE A 45 2.25 -3.25 -39.78
C ILE A 45 3.27 -3.77 -38.76
N MET A 46 4.21 -4.59 -39.23
CA MET A 46 5.09 -5.44 -38.42
C MET A 46 5.80 -4.70 -37.27
N ARG A 47 5.69 -5.28 -36.05
CA ARG A 47 6.34 -4.93 -34.76
C ARG A 47 5.54 -4.06 -33.78
N GLU A 48 4.23 -4.25 -33.68
CA GLU A 48 3.46 -3.81 -32.50
C GLU A 48 3.21 -5.00 -31.58
N THR A 49 3.43 -4.83 -30.27
CA THR A 49 3.13 -5.84 -29.25
C THR A 49 1.62 -5.87 -29.07
N ASN A 50 0.97 -6.95 -29.49
CA ASN A 50 -0.46 -7.13 -29.28
C ASN A 50 -0.70 -7.40 -27.79
N VAL A 51 -1.18 -6.41 -27.04
CA VAL A 51 -1.65 -6.59 -25.67
C VAL A 51 -2.97 -7.35 -25.71
N SER A 52 -3.08 -8.41 -24.92
CA SER A 52 -4.28 -9.25 -24.80
C SER A 52 -5.01 -8.91 -23.52
N ASP A 53 -6.29 -8.57 -23.62
CA ASP A 53 -7.14 -8.40 -22.45
C ASP A 53 -8.23 -9.48 -22.45
N PHE A 54 -8.49 -10.05 -21.28
CA PHE A 54 -9.52 -11.07 -21.04
C PHE A 54 -10.56 -10.50 -20.07
N THR A 55 -11.59 -9.86 -20.61
CA THR A 55 -12.63 -9.17 -19.83
C THR A 55 -13.98 -9.89 -19.83
N MET A 56 -14.14 -10.88 -20.71
CA MET A 56 -15.38 -11.64 -20.89
C MET A 56 -15.19 -13.08 -20.45
N SER A 57 -16.24 -13.65 -19.86
CA SER A 57 -16.26 -15.04 -19.41
C SER A 57 -17.63 -15.66 -19.72
N PHE A 58 -17.60 -16.89 -20.25
CA PHE A 58 -18.81 -17.63 -20.61
C PHE A 58 -18.72 -19.08 -20.14
N PRO A 59 -19.73 -19.61 -19.43
CA PRO A 59 -19.75 -21.02 -19.06
C PRO A 59 -19.93 -21.90 -20.31
N LEU A 60 -19.08 -22.91 -20.47
CA LEU A 60 -19.11 -23.83 -21.60
C LEU A 60 -18.87 -25.26 -21.11
N GLU A 61 -19.74 -26.18 -21.52
CA GLU A 61 -19.61 -27.60 -21.20
C GLU A 61 -18.60 -28.29 -22.14
N GLY A 62 -17.72 -29.10 -21.56
CA GLY A 62 -16.69 -29.83 -22.30
C GLY A 62 -16.38 -31.18 -21.66
N TYR A 63 -16.04 -32.16 -22.50
CA TYR A 63 -15.60 -33.48 -22.08
C TYR A 63 -14.07 -33.57 -22.20
N ILE A 64 -13.39 -34.05 -21.16
CA ILE A 64 -11.94 -34.26 -21.22
C ILE A 64 -11.67 -35.61 -21.91
N GLU A 65 -11.10 -35.57 -23.11
CA GLU A 65 -10.72 -36.79 -23.85
C GLU A 65 -9.37 -37.33 -23.35
N ASN A 66 -8.43 -36.43 -23.07
CA ASN A 66 -7.11 -36.79 -22.58
C ASN A 66 -6.59 -35.79 -21.55
N TYR A 67 -5.98 -36.30 -20.49
CA TYR A 67 -5.38 -35.54 -19.39
C TYR A 67 -3.89 -35.85 -19.27
N ASN A 68 -3.13 -35.68 -20.35
CA ASN A 68 -1.69 -35.96 -20.33
C ASN A 68 -0.95 -34.93 -19.44
N GLY A 69 -0.21 -35.42 -18.44
CA GLY A 69 0.59 -34.58 -17.54
C GLY A 69 -0.12 -34.09 -16.27
N TYR A 70 -1.39 -34.47 -16.04
CA TYR A 70 -2.14 -34.13 -14.81
C TYR A 70 -1.89 -35.11 -13.64
N ALA A 71 -1.06 -36.14 -13.85
CA ALA A 71 -0.53 -37.00 -12.79
C ALA A 71 0.80 -36.43 -12.26
N ALA A 72 1.03 -36.57 -10.95
CA ALA A 72 1.93 -35.80 -10.08
C ALA A 72 3.43 -35.60 -10.47
N ASP A 73 3.91 -35.98 -11.66
CA ASP A 73 5.34 -36.08 -11.97
C ASP A 73 5.79 -35.56 -13.36
N HIS A 74 5.09 -34.61 -14.01
CA HIS A 74 5.50 -34.10 -15.34
C HIS A 74 5.86 -32.60 -15.36
N ASN A 75 6.83 -32.28 -14.52
CA ASN A 75 7.56 -31.01 -14.52
C ASN A 75 8.82 -31.17 -15.38
N LEU A 76 8.86 -30.55 -16.57
CA LEU A 76 9.96 -30.68 -17.51
C LEU A 76 10.99 -29.57 -17.24
N LEU A 77 12.19 -29.97 -16.81
CA LEU A 77 13.32 -29.06 -16.60
C LEU A 77 13.87 -28.60 -17.95
N THR A 78 13.62 -27.35 -18.29
CA THR A 78 14.24 -26.67 -19.44
C THR A 78 15.43 -25.83 -18.97
N LYS A 79 16.23 -25.32 -19.92
CA LYS A 79 17.34 -24.40 -19.63
C LYS A 79 16.86 -23.10 -18.93
N PHE A 80 15.55 -22.81 -18.95
CA PHE A 80 14.94 -21.64 -18.34
C PHE A 80 14.14 -21.95 -17.07
N GLY A 81 14.19 -23.18 -16.56
CA GLY A 81 13.49 -23.58 -15.35
C GLY A 81 12.53 -24.75 -15.54
N VAL A 82 11.81 -25.08 -14.47
CA VAL A 82 10.81 -26.15 -14.44
C VAL A 82 9.53 -25.66 -15.11
N LYS A 83 9.16 -26.24 -16.26
CA LYS A 83 7.86 -25.98 -16.91
C LYS A 83 6.87 -27.09 -16.59
N SER A 84 5.66 -26.74 -16.16
CA SER A 84 4.55 -27.69 -16.10
C SER A 84 4.15 -28.02 -17.53
N THR A 85 4.16 -29.30 -17.91
CA THR A 85 3.78 -29.76 -19.26
C THR A 85 2.38 -30.33 -19.32
N ALA A 86 1.53 -29.95 -18.37
CA ALA A 86 0.14 -30.39 -18.36
C ALA A 86 -0.57 -29.88 -19.62
N SER A 87 -1.07 -30.83 -20.40
CA SER A 87 -1.85 -30.58 -21.61
C SER A 87 -3.22 -31.23 -21.44
N LEU A 88 -4.28 -30.51 -21.82
CA LEU A 88 -5.65 -30.98 -21.73
C LEU A 88 -6.28 -30.97 -23.12
N ASP A 89 -6.77 -32.13 -23.57
CA ASP A 89 -7.60 -32.20 -24.78
C ASP A 89 -9.08 -32.15 -24.36
N ILE A 90 -9.75 -31.05 -24.67
CA ILE A 90 -11.16 -30.80 -24.32
C ILE A 90 -12.03 -30.92 -25.57
N VAL A 91 -13.06 -31.75 -25.52
CA VAL A 91 -14.05 -31.92 -26.57
C VAL A 91 -15.28 -31.08 -26.23
N ILE A 92 -15.64 -30.16 -27.13
CA ILE A 92 -16.84 -29.32 -27.01
C ILE A 92 -17.79 -29.55 -28.19
N SER A 93 -19.07 -29.24 -27.98
CA SER A 93 -20.07 -29.26 -29.05
C SER A 93 -19.93 -28.05 -29.98
N GLN A 94 -19.90 -28.28 -31.30
CA GLN A 94 -19.91 -27.19 -32.28
C GLN A 94 -21.21 -26.38 -32.20
N ARG A 95 -22.35 -27.08 -32.19
CA ARG A 95 -23.67 -26.45 -32.10
C ARG A 95 -23.80 -25.56 -30.87
N ARG A 96 -23.31 -26.04 -29.72
CA ARG A 96 -23.35 -25.25 -28.49
C ARG A 96 -22.54 -23.97 -28.61
N TYR A 97 -21.34 -24.05 -29.15
CA TYR A 97 -20.50 -22.87 -29.36
C TYR A 97 -21.16 -21.87 -30.33
N GLU A 98 -21.66 -22.35 -31.47
CA GLU A 98 -22.29 -21.52 -32.50
C GLU A 98 -23.61 -20.88 -32.06
N GLU A 99 -24.44 -21.59 -31.28
CA GLU A 99 -25.75 -21.10 -30.82
C GLU A 99 -25.65 -20.22 -29.56
N TYR A 100 -24.63 -20.43 -28.72
CA TYR A 100 -24.50 -19.72 -27.44
C TYR A 100 -23.38 -18.68 -27.45
N ILE A 101 -22.16 -19.06 -27.83
CA ILE A 101 -20.97 -18.19 -27.70
C ILE A 101 -20.87 -17.22 -28.87
N THR A 102 -20.93 -17.72 -30.11
CA THR A 102 -20.77 -16.87 -31.31
C THR A 102 -21.69 -15.63 -31.34
N PRO A 103 -22.97 -15.70 -30.95
CA PRO A 103 -23.84 -14.52 -30.92
C PRO A 103 -23.42 -13.48 -29.88
N LEU A 104 -22.81 -13.90 -28.77
CA LEU A 104 -22.29 -13.03 -27.71
C LEU A 104 -20.99 -12.34 -28.13
N LEU A 105 -20.20 -12.98 -29.00
CA LEU A 105 -18.97 -12.43 -29.56
C LEU A 105 -19.19 -11.53 -30.80
N ALA A 106 -20.44 -11.34 -31.22
CA ALA A 106 -20.78 -10.52 -32.38
C ALA A 106 -20.78 -9.01 -32.08
N SER A 107 -20.54 -8.61 -30.82
CA SER A 107 -20.33 -7.21 -30.46
C SER A 107 -18.94 -6.73 -30.94
N ASP A 108 -18.82 -5.45 -31.30
CA ASP A 108 -17.56 -4.78 -31.66
C ASP A 108 -16.52 -4.77 -30.51
N GLU A 109 -16.86 -5.36 -29.35
CA GLU A 109 -16.09 -5.34 -28.11
C GLU A 109 -14.87 -6.27 -28.14
N THR A 110 -14.84 -7.27 -29.02
CA THR A 110 -13.70 -8.22 -29.13
C THR A 110 -12.54 -7.69 -29.98
N GLY A 111 -12.74 -6.59 -30.71
CA GLY A 111 -11.75 -6.03 -31.66
C GLY A 111 -11.58 -6.85 -32.95
N LEU A 112 -12.38 -7.91 -33.14
CA LEU A 112 -12.40 -8.74 -34.35
C LEU A 112 -13.30 -8.14 -35.44
N SER A 113 -12.90 -8.29 -36.70
CA SER A 113 -13.67 -7.79 -37.86
C SER A 113 -14.90 -8.64 -38.20
N LYS A 114 -15.01 -9.83 -37.63
CA LYS A 114 -16.15 -10.74 -37.76
C LYS A 114 -16.21 -11.65 -36.53
N ALA A 115 -17.43 -11.93 -36.06
CA ALA A 115 -17.65 -12.91 -34.99
C ALA A 115 -17.05 -14.28 -35.36
N PRO A 116 -16.26 -14.89 -34.47
CA PRO A 116 -15.65 -16.18 -34.74
C PRO A 116 -16.71 -17.29 -34.72
N THR A 117 -16.68 -18.16 -35.72
CA THR A 117 -17.59 -19.32 -35.85
C THR A 117 -17.11 -20.55 -35.09
N ARG A 118 -15.93 -20.47 -34.48
CA ARG A 118 -15.30 -21.52 -33.66
C ARG A 118 -14.40 -20.85 -32.61
N PRO A 119 -13.97 -21.56 -31.55
CA PRO A 119 -12.95 -21.05 -30.64
C PRO A 119 -11.68 -20.66 -31.40
N LEU A 120 -10.99 -19.62 -30.95
CA LEU A 120 -9.74 -19.17 -31.55
C LEU A 120 -8.54 -19.67 -30.75
N GLU A 121 -7.41 -19.77 -31.45
CA GLU A 121 -6.13 -20.05 -30.81
C GLU A 121 -5.71 -18.84 -29.98
N GLY A 122 -5.24 -19.08 -28.76
CA GLY A 122 -4.89 -18.05 -27.78
C GLY A 122 -6.03 -17.59 -26.88
N ASP A 123 -7.25 -18.13 -27.05
CA ASP A 123 -8.31 -17.96 -26.04
C ASP A 123 -8.01 -18.80 -24.80
N LEU A 124 -8.60 -18.40 -23.66
CA LEU A 124 -8.39 -19.09 -22.39
C LEU A 124 -9.61 -19.92 -21.98
N ILE A 125 -9.34 -21.01 -21.28
CA ILE A 125 -10.34 -21.87 -20.64
C ILE A 125 -9.90 -22.09 -19.19
N TYR A 126 -10.76 -21.70 -18.25
CA TYR A 126 -10.58 -21.97 -16.83
C TYR A 126 -11.21 -23.31 -16.44
N PHE A 127 -10.45 -24.11 -15.70
CA PHE A 127 -10.92 -25.38 -15.14
C PHE A 127 -11.21 -25.24 -13.64
N PRO A 128 -12.48 -25.21 -13.22
CA PRO A 128 -12.85 -24.89 -11.83
C PRO A 128 -12.38 -25.89 -10.77
N LEU A 129 -12.25 -27.18 -11.11
CA LEU A 129 -11.81 -28.20 -10.14
C LEU A 129 -10.30 -28.19 -9.92
N GLY A 130 -9.56 -27.76 -10.93
CA GLY A 130 -8.10 -27.69 -10.92
C GLY A 130 -7.54 -26.32 -10.61
N ASP A 131 -8.41 -25.31 -10.51
CA ASP A 131 -8.06 -23.91 -10.32
C ASP A 131 -6.92 -23.47 -11.25
N THR A 132 -7.04 -23.81 -12.53
CA THR A 132 -5.96 -23.64 -13.52
C THR A 132 -6.53 -23.04 -14.79
N LEU A 133 -5.82 -22.06 -15.34
CA LEU A 133 -6.04 -21.50 -16.66
C LEU A 133 -5.28 -22.28 -17.73
N PHE A 134 -5.96 -22.58 -18.81
CA PHE A 134 -5.39 -23.20 -19.99
C PHE A 134 -5.56 -22.30 -21.21
N GLU A 135 -4.54 -22.25 -22.05
CA GLU A 135 -4.55 -21.57 -23.33
C GLU A 135 -4.85 -22.57 -24.45
N ILE A 136 -5.78 -22.22 -25.34
CA ILE A 136 -6.06 -23.02 -26.54
C ILE A 136 -4.93 -22.82 -27.55
N LYS A 137 -4.07 -23.84 -27.70
CA LYS A 137 -2.98 -23.80 -28.69
C LYS A 137 -3.46 -24.17 -30.09
N TYR A 138 -4.42 -25.07 -30.18
CA TYR A 138 -4.93 -25.54 -31.46
C TYR A 138 -6.38 -26.02 -31.35
N VAL A 139 -7.19 -25.68 -32.36
CA VAL A 139 -8.58 -26.13 -32.47
C VAL A 139 -8.69 -27.12 -33.62
N GLU A 140 -8.77 -28.39 -33.26
CA GLU A 140 -8.97 -29.48 -34.21
C GLU A 140 -10.45 -29.54 -34.61
N HIS A 141 -10.67 -29.28 -35.89
CA HIS A 141 -12.00 -29.19 -36.51
C HIS A 141 -12.14 -30.17 -37.68
N GLU A 142 -11.09 -30.94 -37.97
CA GLU A 142 -11.04 -31.95 -39.04
C GLU A 142 -10.88 -33.39 -38.49
N SER A 143 -11.00 -33.58 -37.17
CA SER A 143 -10.80 -34.87 -36.52
C SER A 143 -12.04 -35.77 -36.60
N GLN A 144 -11.80 -37.04 -36.93
CA GLN A 144 -12.73 -38.17 -36.94
C GLN A 144 -13.77 -38.17 -38.08
N PHE A 145 -13.44 -38.96 -39.12
CA PHE A 145 -14.31 -39.48 -40.20
C PHE A 145 -15.71 -38.87 -40.23
N PHE A 146 -15.90 -37.76 -40.96
CA PHE A 146 -17.19 -37.08 -41.20
C PHE A 146 -18.36 -38.07 -41.31
N GLN A 147 -18.97 -38.40 -40.17
CA GLN A 147 -20.12 -39.28 -40.17
C GLN A 147 -21.24 -38.43 -40.74
N LEU A 148 -21.86 -38.90 -41.82
CA LEU A 148 -22.90 -38.13 -42.51
C LEU A 148 -22.41 -36.79 -43.08
N GLN A 149 -21.12 -36.66 -43.44
CA GLN A 149 -20.53 -35.48 -44.10
C GLN A 149 -20.47 -34.19 -43.25
N GLU A 150 -20.59 -34.30 -41.93
CA GLU A 150 -20.53 -33.15 -41.02
C GLU A 150 -19.65 -33.46 -39.82
N ASN A 151 -19.13 -32.41 -39.16
CA ASN A 151 -18.43 -32.53 -37.89
C ASN A 151 -19.32 -31.94 -36.79
N TYR A 152 -19.37 -32.62 -35.65
CA TYR A 152 -20.28 -32.30 -34.55
C TYR A 152 -19.54 -31.80 -33.30
N ILE A 153 -18.20 -31.95 -33.27
CA ILE A 153 -17.35 -31.57 -32.14
C ILE A 153 -16.15 -30.72 -32.54
N TYR A 154 -15.67 -29.89 -31.62
CA TYR A 154 -14.31 -29.33 -31.68
C TYR A 154 -13.45 -29.98 -30.60
N VAL A 155 -12.23 -30.37 -30.95
CA VAL A 155 -11.23 -30.81 -29.97
C VAL A 155 -10.24 -29.67 -29.76
N LEU A 156 -10.23 -29.13 -28.54
CA LEU A 156 -9.37 -28.04 -28.12
C LEU A 156 -8.13 -28.65 -27.48
N LYS A 157 -6.98 -28.42 -28.12
CA LYS A 157 -5.68 -28.79 -27.56
C LYS A 157 -5.18 -27.64 -26.71
N CYS A 158 -5.20 -27.84 -25.41
CA CYS A 158 -4.92 -26.79 -24.44
C CYS A 158 -3.62 -27.11 -23.67
N GLU A 159 -2.85 -26.06 -23.38
CA GLU A 159 -1.67 -26.12 -22.50
C GLU A 159 -1.89 -25.15 -21.33
N VAL A 160 -1.24 -25.36 -20.20
CA VAL A 160 -1.32 -24.41 -19.07
C VAL A 160 -0.92 -23.02 -19.54
N PHE A 161 -1.75 -22.02 -19.23
CA PHE A 161 -1.48 -20.64 -19.59
C PHE A 161 -0.31 -20.09 -18.77
N GLU A 162 0.67 -19.49 -19.44
CA GLU A 162 1.77 -18.77 -18.80
C GLU A 162 1.40 -17.28 -18.79
N TYR A 163 1.26 -16.70 -17.59
CA TYR A 163 0.95 -15.29 -17.42
C TYR A 163 2.09 -14.39 -17.92
N GLY A 164 1.75 -13.34 -18.66
CA GLY A 164 2.64 -12.26 -19.07
C GLY A 164 2.12 -10.90 -18.59
N ASP A 165 2.04 -9.95 -19.53
CA ASP A 165 1.53 -8.58 -19.29
C ASP A 165 0.02 -8.45 -19.58
N GLU A 166 -0.69 -9.57 -19.80
CA GLU A 166 -2.11 -9.62 -20.10
C GLU A 166 -2.97 -9.27 -18.89
N LYS A 167 -4.08 -8.54 -19.12
CA LYS A 167 -5.04 -8.21 -18.07
C LYS A 167 -6.19 -9.20 -18.06
N ILE A 168 -6.38 -9.90 -16.94
CA ILE A 168 -7.53 -10.79 -16.70
C ILE A 168 -8.48 -10.07 -15.72
N ALA A 169 -9.69 -9.78 -16.18
CA ALA A 169 -10.69 -9.02 -15.42
C ALA A 169 -12.11 -9.47 -15.79
N THR A 170 -12.41 -10.73 -15.49
CA THR A 170 -13.62 -11.45 -15.86
C THR A 170 -14.81 -11.20 -14.93
N GLY A 171 -14.56 -10.61 -13.76
CA GLY A 171 -15.54 -10.42 -12.69
C GLY A 171 -15.82 -11.67 -11.86
N ILE A 172 -15.05 -12.76 -12.05
CA ILE A 172 -15.14 -13.99 -11.27
C ILE A 172 -13.94 -14.05 -10.34
N ASP A 173 -14.19 -14.01 -9.02
CA ASP A 173 -13.12 -13.92 -8.01
C ASP A 173 -12.09 -15.06 -8.13
N ALA A 174 -12.49 -16.29 -8.48
CA ALA A 174 -11.58 -17.43 -8.62
C ALA A 174 -10.75 -17.44 -9.92
N ILE A 175 -10.97 -16.47 -10.81
CA ILE A 175 -10.22 -16.31 -12.07
C ILE A 175 -9.42 -15.00 -12.02
N ASP A 176 -10.01 -13.98 -11.42
CA ASP A 176 -9.42 -12.66 -11.20
C ASP A 176 -8.59 -12.60 -9.91
N ASP A 177 -8.38 -13.74 -9.23
CA ASP A 177 -7.52 -13.86 -8.05
C ASP A 177 -6.02 -13.83 -8.38
N ASP A 178 -5.67 -13.32 -9.58
CA ASP A 178 -4.34 -12.88 -10.05
C ASP A 178 -3.32 -12.99 -8.91
N PHE A 179 -2.71 -14.19 -8.83
CA PHE A 179 -1.88 -14.68 -7.74
C PHE A 179 -1.54 -13.61 -6.70
N GLU A 180 -2.10 -13.76 -5.49
CA GLU A 180 -1.85 -12.94 -4.30
C GLU A 180 -0.35 -12.96 -3.83
N THR A 181 0.63 -13.18 -4.71
CA THR A 181 2.03 -13.35 -4.34
C THR A 181 3.07 -12.89 -5.38
N ILE A 182 2.74 -12.53 -6.63
CA ILE A 182 3.77 -12.10 -7.60
C ILE A 182 3.55 -10.65 -8.04
N GLY A 183 4.55 -9.79 -7.78
CA GLY A 183 4.72 -8.51 -8.49
C GLY A 183 3.96 -7.31 -7.92
N TYR A 184 4.12 -7.00 -6.63
CA TYR A 184 3.67 -5.71 -6.12
C TYR A 184 4.66 -4.61 -6.48
N ASN A 185 4.16 -3.46 -6.95
CA ASN A 185 5.01 -2.32 -7.27
C ASN A 185 5.43 -1.53 -6.03
N ALA A 186 4.63 -1.59 -4.96
CA ALA A 186 5.00 -1.02 -3.66
C ALA A 186 4.30 -1.72 -2.49
N THR A 187 5.06 -1.88 -1.40
CA THR A 187 4.57 -2.27 -0.09
C THR A 187 4.60 -1.05 0.83
N LEU A 188 3.43 -0.61 1.27
CA LEU A 188 3.20 0.58 2.08
C LEU A 188 2.87 0.16 3.52
N THR A 189 3.59 0.67 4.51
CA THR A 189 3.15 0.55 5.90
C THR A 189 2.32 1.77 6.27
N MET A 190 1.14 1.53 6.85
CA MET A 190 0.20 2.57 7.22
C MET A 190 0.27 2.90 8.70
N THR A 191 0.14 4.18 9.00
CA THR A 191 -0.17 4.68 10.33
C THR A 191 -1.67 4.45 10.60
N GLY A 192 -2.03 3.94 11.76
CA GLY A 192 -3.44 3.69 12.11
C GLY A 192 -4.04 4.78 13.00
N ILE A 193 -5.13 4.44 13.70
CA ILE A 193 -5.75 5.35 14.69
C ILE A 193 -4.73 5.71 15.77
N GLY A 194 -4.38 7.00 15.84
CA GLY A 194 -3.45 7.45 16.84
C GLY A 194 -4.02 7.29 18.24
N THR A 195 -3.16 6.89 19.16
CA THR A 195 -3.55 6.71 20.56
C THR A 195 -3.28 8.00 21.31
N THR A 196 -4.31 8.55 21.95
CA THR A 196 -4.20 9.83 22.65
C THR A 196 -3.26 9.71 23.84
N ALA A 197 -2.29 10.61 23.93
CA ALA A 197 -1.39 10.71 25.07
C ALA A 197 -2.16 11.10 26.34
N THR A 198 -1.70 10.62 27.49
CA THR A 198 -2.24 11.03 28.79
C THR A 198 -1.13 11.61 29.65
N ALA A 199 -1.45 12.71 30.34
CA ALA A 199 -0.51 13.43 31.17
C ALA A 199 -1.17 13.83 32.50
N PHE A 200 -0.34 13.99 33.52
CA PHE A 200 -0.75 14.54 34.79
C PHE A 200 0.32 15.51 35.29
N THR A 201 -0.05 16.33 36.26
CA THR A 201 0.87 17.27 36.90
C THR A 201 0.66 17.28 38.40
N SER A 202 1.50 18.02 39.10
CA SER A 202 1.43 18.28 40.53
C SER A 202 1.36 19.78 40.78
N LEU A 203 0.93 20.19 41.98
CA LEU A 203 1.00 21.57 42.40
C LEU A 203 2.33 21.84 43.13
N VAL A 204 3.00 22.95 42.78
CA VAL A 204 4.21 23.43 43.49
C VAL A 204 3.99 24.83 44.03
N ASN A 205 4.62 25.16 45.17
CA ASN A 205 4.56 26.51 45.72
C ASN A 205 5.89 27.25 45.55
N GLY A 206 5.83 28.52 45.13
CA GLY A 206 7.02 29.29 44.78
C GLY A 206 7.72 28.68 43.56
N GLY A 207 6.98 28.34 42.50
CA GLY A 207 7.54 27.86 41.23
C GLY A 207 7.82 29.01 40.28
N VAL A 208 8.77 28.85 39.36
CA VAL A 208 8.97 29.77 38.23
C VAL A 208 7.83 29.54 37.24
N HIS A 209 6.91 30.48 37.13
CA HIS A 209 5.71 30.31 36.30
C HIS A 209 5.91 30.82 34.87
N LYS A 210 6.80 31.77 34.62
CA LYS A 210 7.05 32.31 33.28
C LYS A 210 8.49 32.76 33.16
N ILE A 211 9.04 32.67 31.96
CA ILE A 211 10.31 33.30 31.62
C ILE A 211 10.09 34.12 30.35
N ASP A 212 10.22 35.44 30.47
CA ASP A 212 10.06 36.38 29.36
C ASP A 212 11.43 36.72 28.79
N VAL A 213 11.60 36.50 27.50
CA VAL A 213 12.78 36.96 26.74
C VAL A 213 12.60 38.46 26.47
N ILE A 214 13.56 39.27 26.92
CA ILE A 214 13.58 40.73 26.72
C ILE A 214 14.43 41.07 25.50
N ASN A 215 15.49 40.27 25.27
CA ASN A 215 16.33 40.38 24.10
C ASN A 215 16.62 38.98 23.59
N GLU A 216 16.35 38.72 22.32
CA GLU A 216 16.57 37.42 21.68
C GLU A 216 18.07 37.16 21.41
N GLY A 217 18.87 38.23 21.41
CA GLY A 217 20.26 38.19 20.97
C GLY A 217 20.40 37.76 19.51
N VAL A 218 21.64 37.70 19.03
CA VAL A 218 21.95 37.33 17.64
C VAL A 218 23.25 36.52 17.59
N GLY A 219 23.44 35.79 16.49
CA GLY A 219 24.70 35.10 16.19
C GLY A 219 24.85 33.73 16.83
N TYR A 220 23.79 33.14 17.38
CA TYR A 220 23.89 31.79 17.95
C TYR A 220 24.02 30.75 16.82
N THR A 221 24.89 29.77 17.04
CA THR A 221 25.10 28.60 16.16
C THR A 221 24.67 27.29 16.82
N THR A 222 24.58 27.29 18.15
CA THR A 222 24.01 26.22 18.98
C THR A 222 22.97 26.81 19.92
N THR A 223 22.13 25.95 20.52
CA THR A 223 21.16 26.40 21.52
C THR A 223 21.90 26.82 22.80
N PRO A 224 21.72 28.07 23.29
CA PRO A 224 22.43 28.55 24.47
C PRO A 224 21.99 27.81 25.73
N ASP A 225 22.91 27.67 26.69
CA ASP A 225 22.64 27.08 28.00
C ASP A 225 21.88 28.09 28.88
N ILE A 226 20.73 27.66 29.39
CA ILE A 226 19.84 28.48 30.23
C ILE A 226 19.93 28.00 31.67
N ARG A 227 20.53 28.81 32.53
CA ARG A 227 20.69 28.52 33.96
C ARG A 227 19.85 29.47 34.80
N ILE A 228 19.00 28.90 35.65
CA ILE A 228 18.22 29.66 36.63
C ILE A 228 18.91 29.58 37.98
N SER A 229 19.04 30.70 38.71
CA SER A 229 19.61 30.69 40.06
C SER A 229 18.79 29.78 40.99
N PRO A 230 19.41 29.05 41.94
CA PRO A 230 18.67 28.22 42.89
C PRO A 230 17.79 29.07 43.83
N PRO A 231 16.74 28.47 44.43
CA PRO A 231 15.95 29.16 45.45
C PRO A 231 16.80 29.45 46.69
N LYS A 232 16.49 30.55 47.39
CA LYS A 232 17.21 30.96 48.61
C LYS A 232 16.89 30.09 49.84
N HIS A 233 15.83 29.29 49.78
CA HIS A 233 15.40 28.41 50.87
C HIS A 233 16.10 27.04 50.83
N LEU A 234 16.36 26.47 52.02
CA LEU A 234 16.98 25.16 52.21
C LEU A 234 16.14 23.97 51.70
N VAL A 235 14.83 24.17 51.49
CA VAL A 235 13.89 23.14 51.00
C VAL A 235 13.27 23.63 49.70
N GLY A 236 14.08 23.73 48.65
CA GLY A 236 13.64 24.16 47.32
C GLY A 236 14.32 23.39 46.20
N ARG A 237 13.64 23.24 45.06
CA ARG A 237 14.19 22.62 43.86
C ARG A 237 14.43 23.67 42.80
N LYS A 238 15.62 23.62 42.18
CA LYS A 238 16.01 24.51 41.09
C LYS A 238 15.12 24.28 39.86
N ALA A 239 14.67 25.37 39.24
CA ALA A 239 13.94 25.34 37.99
C ALA A 239 14.87 25.03 36.80
N SER A 240 14.32 24.34 35.79
CA SER A 240 14.99 24.00 34.54
C SER A 240 14.14 24.44 33.34
N ALA A 241 14.80 24.95 32.30
CA ALA A 241 14.17 25.46 31.09
C ALA A 241 15.11 25.27 29.89
N PHE A 242 14.56 25.35 28.68
CA PHE A 242 15.29 25.21 27.42
C PHE A 242 14.88 26.32 26.45
N GLY A 243 15.81 26.72 25.58
CA GLY A 243 15.59 27.75 24.57
C GLY A 243 15.02 27.15 23.29
N ILE A 244 14.11 27.88 22.65
CA ILE A 244 13.63 27.65 21.30
C ILE A 244 14.28 28.72 20.41
N MET A 245 14.99 28.26 19.39
CA MET A 245 15.74 29.12 18.48
C MET A 245 14.97 29.34 17.18
N THR A 246 15.09 30.54 16.60
CA THR A 246 14.69 30.81 15.21
C THR A 246 15.94 30.97 14.37
N THR A 247 15.95 30.39 13.16
CA THR A 247 17.07 30.54 12.21
C THR A 247 16.64 31.48 11.08
N ASN A 248 17.45 32.50 10.81
CA ASN A 248 17.25 33.39 9.67
C ASN A 248 17.76 32.76 8.37
N SER A 249 17.35 33.29 7.22
CA SER A 249 17.77 32.83 5.88
C SER A 249 19.29 32.84 5.65
N GLY A 250 20.04 33.61 6.45
CA GLY A 250 21.51 33.63 6.46
C GLY A 250 22.17 32.64 7.43
N GLY A 251 21.43 31.70 8.02
CA GLY A 251 21.96 30.66 8.92
C GLY A 251 22.22 31.08 10.37
N SER A 252 22.11 32.37 10.70
CA SER A 252 22.25 32.87 12.08
C SER A 252 20.98 32.60 12.90
N GLN A 253 21.15 32.16 14.15
CA GLN A 253 20.03 31.87 15.06
C GLN A 253 19.84 32.96 16.14
N SER A 254 18.60 33.16 16.58
CA SER A 254 18.21 34.00 17.73
C SER A 254 17.34 33.22 18.72
N LEU A 255 17.38 33.58 20.01
CA LEU A 255 16.57 32.95 21.05
C LEU A 255 15.15 33.52 21.03
N GLN A 256 14.22 32.80 20.42
CA GLN A 256 12.84 33.24 20.26
C GLN A 256 12.02 33.12 21.56
N GLU A 257 12.17 31.98 22.25
CA GLU A 257 11.31 31.65 23.39
C GLU A 257 12.06 30.76 24.37
N ILE A 258 11.69 30.83 25.65
CA ILE A 258 12.19 29.91 26.69
C ILE A 258 11.01 29.10 27.21
N ARG A 259 11.13 27.77 27.16
CA ARG A 259 10.11 26.85 27.68
C ARG A 259 10.60 26.15 28.93
N ILE A 260 9.74 26.13 29.95
CA ILE A 260 10.02 25.57 31.27
C ILE A 260 9.79 24.06 31.22
N SER A 261 10.76 23.29 31.69
CA SER A 261 10.68 21.82 31.82
C SER A 261 10.41 21.38 33.26
N ASP A 262 11.01 22.07 34.22
CA ASP A 262 10.70 21.95 35.65
C ASP A 262 10.58 23.36 36.25
N PRO A 263 9.39 23.79 36.69
CA PRO A 263 9.19 25.07 37.36
C PRO A 263 9.96 25.21 38.69
N GLY A 264 10.45 24.10 39.26
CA GLY A 264 11.06 24.08 40.58
C GLY A 264 10.05 24.42 41.68
N PHE A 265 10.54 24.62 42.91
CA PHE A 265 9.73 25.08 44.03
C PHE A 265 10.58 25.77 45.10
N GLY A 266 9.93 26.58 45.96
CA GLY A 266 10.59 27.26 47.07
C GLY A 266 11.23 28.61 46.73
N TYR A 267 10.92 29.19 45.57
CA TYR A 267 11.33 30.54 45.21
C TYR A 267 10.48 31.59 45.95
N THR A 268 11.13 32.38 46.81
CA THR A 268 10.51 33.50 47.55
C THR A 268 10.89 34.88 47.01
N SER A 269 11.89 34.93 46.13
CA SER A 269 12.28 36.10 45.36
C SER A 269 12.52 35.68 43.92
N ILE A 270 12.29 36.59 42.97
CA ILE A 270 12.49 36.34 41.54
C ILE A 270 13.93 35.84 41.31
N PRO A 271 14.12 34.67 40.68
CA PRO A 271 15.44 34.16 40.37
C PRO A 271 16.05 34.90 39.17
N ARG A 272 17.39 34.89 39.09
CA ARG A 272 18.11 35.42 37.93
C ARG A 272 18.25 34.32 36.87
N VAL A 273 17.99 34.67 35.62
CA VAL A 273 18.21 33.81 34.45
C VAL A 273 19.55 34.19 33.83
N PHE A 274 20.41 33.20 33.63
CA PHE A 274 21.68 33.33 32.93
C PHE A 274 21.57 32.58 31.61
N ILE A 275 21.89 33.26 30.52
CA ILE A 275 21.92 32.70 29.18
C ILE A 275 23.37 32.77 28.71
N THR A 276 23.97 31.63 28.42
CA THR A 276 25.37 31.55 28.00
C THR A 276 25.49 30.74 26.72
N SER A 277 26.15 31.30 25.71
CA SER A 277 26.54 30.62 24.47
C SER A 277 27.94 30.04 24.58
N ASP A 278 28.28 29.22 23.60
CA ASP A 278 29.50 28.43 23.52
C ASP A 278 30.56 28.96 22.54
N ASP A 279 30.39 30.12 21.87
CA ASP A 279 31.49 31.01 21.40
C ASP A 279 31.08 32.16 20.43
N GLU A 280 29.92 32.11 19.74
CA GLU A 280 29.60 33.12 18.68
C GLU A 280 28.37 34.02 18.95
N GLY A 281 27.38 33.54 19.71
CA GLY A 281 26.14 34.29 19.97
C GLY A 281 26.22 35.20 21.20
N SER A 282 25.57 36.37 21.16
CA SER A 282 25.52 37.26 22.33
C SER A 282 24.24 38.11 22.42
N GLY A 283 24.01 38.69 23.59
CA GLY A 283 22.96 39.68 23.82
C GLY A 283 21.59 39.13 24.21
N ALA A 284 21.43 37.82 24.43
CA ALA A 284 20.14 37.31 24.91
C ALA A 284 19.93 37.64 26.39
N GLU A 285 18.76 38.15 26.73
CA GLU A 285 18.36 38.51 28.09
C GLU A 285 16.94 38.02 28.36
N ALA A 286 16.73 37.48 29.57
CA ALA A 286 15.41 37.03 30.00
C ALA A 286 15.18 37.29 31.49
N ILE A 287 13.90 37.43 31.86
CA ILE A 287 13.46 37.61 33.25
C ILE A 287 12.48 36.50 33.63
N ALA A 288 12.55 36.06 34.89
CA ALA A 288 11.65 35.04 35.43
C ALA A 288 10.51 35.68 36.23
N GLY A 289 9.34 35.07 36.20
CA GLY A 289 8.21 35.32 37.10
C GLY A 289 8.02 34.14 38.05
N ILE A 290 7.68 34.42 39.32
CA ILE A 290 7.39 33.39 40.32
C ILE A 290 5.91 33.37 40.71
N GLY A 291 5.33 32.18 40.86
CA GLY A 291 4.00 32.00 41.43
C GLY A 291 4.09 31.60 42.90
N THR A 292 3.66 32.49 43.80
CA THR A 292 3.75 32.30 45.26
C THR A 292 2.53 31.63 45.88
N THR A 293 1.49 31.36 45.09
CA THR A 293 0.19 30.82 45.51
C THR A 293 -0.23 29.67 44.58
N GLY A 294 0.62 28.66 44.48
CA GLY A 294 0.34 27.44 43.72
C GLY A 294 0.50 27.61 42.21
N SER A 295 1.54 27.00 41.65
CA SER A 295 1.84 26.92 40.22
C SER A 295 1.84 25.47 39.76
N VAL A 296 1.58 25.25 38.47
CA VAL A 296 1.72 23.92 37.86
C VAL A 296 3.18 23.46 38.00
N GLY A 297 3.38 22.22 38.42
CA GLY A 297 4.69 21.59 38.56
C GLY A 297 5.12 20.92 37.25
N ILE A 298 5.96 19.88 37.35
CA ILE A 298 6.36 19.10 36.17
C ILE A 298 5.11 18.44 35.57
N VAL A 299 4.95 18.54 34.26
CA VAL A 299 3.94 17.77 33.53
C VAL A 299 4.57 16.44 33.12
N THR A 300 4.03 15.35 33.65
CA THR A 300 4.53 13.98 33.41
C THR A 300 3.58 13.25 32.47
N LEU A 301 4.13 12.61 31.44
CA LEU A 301 3.38 11.74 30.54
C LEU A 301 3.16 10.38 31.23
N SER A 302 1.90 10.00 31.45
CA SER A 302 1.54 8.63 31.82
C SER A 302 1.60 7.70 30.62
N PHE A 303 1.20 8.22 29.46
CA PHE A 303 1.24 7.52 28.19
C PHE A 303 1.61 8.53 27.11
N THR A 304 2.63 8.23 26.33
CA THR A 304 3.18 9.12 25.29
C THR A 304 2.26 9.27 24.09
N GLY A 305 1.24 8.42 23.97
CA GLY A 305 0.47 8.31 22.74
C GLY A 305 1.30 7.83 21.57
N ARG A 306 0.66 7.69 20.40
CA ARG A 306 1.30 7.31 19.14
C ARG A 306 0.60 7.99 17.98
N ASP A 307 1.31 8.09 16.86
CA ASP A 307 0.80 8.53 15.57
C ASP A 307 0.33 10.00 15.55
N TYR A 308 0.96 10.86 16.34
CA TYR A 308 0.81 12.31 16.25
C TYR A 308 1.59 12.85 15.05
N VAL A 309 0.86 13.49 14.13
CA VAL A 309 1.40 14.14 12.94
C VAL A 309 1.86 15.56 13.21
N THR A 310 1.07 16.28 13.97
CA THR A 310 1.36 17.63 14.47
C THR A 310 1.33 17.59 15.99
N PRO A 311 2.12 18.43 16.68
CA PRO A 311 2.05 18.52 18.13
C PRO A 311 0.61 18.81 18.58
N PRO A 312 0.02 17.96 19.44
CA PRO A 312 -1.35 18.16 19.88
C PRO A 312 -1.50 19.38 20.77
N LEU A 313 -2.73 19.89 20.84
CA LEU A 313 -3.09 20.92 21.80
C LEU A 313 -3.12 20.30 23.20
N VAL A 314 -2.44 20.93 24.15
CA VAL A 314 -2.46 20.55 25.56
C VAL A 314 -3.24 21.62 26.33
N THR A 315 -4.33 21.22 26.99
CA THR A 315 -5.12 22.10 27.85
C THR A 315 -4.93 21.73 29.31
N ILE A 316 -4.76 22.75 30.16
CA ILE A 316 -4.69 22.62 31.61
C ILE A 316 -5.90 23.33 32.17
N SER A 317 -6.60 22.72 33.12
CA SER A 317 -7.79 23.33 33.73
C SER A 317 -7.47 24.70 34.35
N ASP A 318 -8.45 25.59 34.35
CA ASP A 318 -8.29 26.93 34.91
C ASP A 318 -8.14 26.92 36.44
N PRO A 319 -7.35 27.84 37.02
CA PRO A 319 -7.34 28.08 38.46
C PRO A 319 -8.63 28.79 38.91
N PRO A 320 -8.93 28.82 40.22
CA PRO A 320 -9.98 29.68 40.77
C PRO A 320 -9.80 31.16 40.39
N ALA A 321 -10.89 31.93 40.51
CA ALA A 321 -10.89 33.36 40.19
C ALA A 321 -9.74 34.12 40.88
N GLY A 322 -8.97 34.86 40.09
CA GLY A 322 -7.77 35.58 40.54
C GLY A 322 -6.44 34.87 40.25
N GLY A 323 -6.47 33.63 39.75
CA GLY A 323 -5.31 32.93 39.20
C GLY A 323 -5.07 33.21 37.71
N LEU A 324 -3.94 32.70 37.20
CA LEU A 324 -3.57 32.70 35.79
C LEU A 324 -3.44 31.26 35.28
N THR A 325 -4.12 30.94 34.18
CA THR A 325 -4.10 29.61 33.57
C THR A 325 -2.73 29.27 33.00
N ALA A 326 -2.29 28.03 33.22
CA ALA A 326 -1.07 27.49 32.65
C ALA A 326 -1.22 27.19 31.16
N ILE A 327 -0.17 27.46 30.39
CA ILE A 327 -0.07 27.22 28.95
C ILE A 327 1.07 26.25 28.70
N ALA A 328 0.78 25.15 28.01
CA ALA A 328 1.74 24.10 27.69
C ALA A 328 1.73 23.76 26.20
N THR A 329 2.85 23.24 25.72
CA THR A 329 3.04 22.77 24.35
C THR A 329 3.56 21.33 24.38
N ALA A 330 3.07 20.49 23.48
CA ALA A 330 3.58 19.15 23.29
C ALA A 330 4.84 19.18 22.40
N VAL A 331 5.77 18.28 22.66
CA VAL A 331 6.95 18.02 21.84
C VAL A 331 6.86 16.58 21.36
N LEU A 332 6.96 16.38 20.05
CA LEU A 332 6.97 15.05 19.44
C LEU A 332 8.39 14.52 19.32
N ASP A 333 8.54 13.20 19.33
CA ASP A 333 9.73 12.53 18.84
C ASP A 333 9.67 12.27 17.32
N GLY A 334 10.77 11.76 16.75
CA GLY A 334 10.85 11.42 15.33
C GLY A 334 9.94 10.26 14.89
N SER A 335 9.26 9.59 15.83
CA SER A 335 8.33 8.49 15.58
C SER A 335 6.86 8.88 15.72
N GLY A 336 6.56 10.16 16.01
CA GLY A 336 5.19 10.64 16.19
C GLY A 336 4.58 10.33 17.56
N SER A 337 5.39 10.05 18.58
CA SER A 337 4.94 9.97 19.98
C SER A 337 5.33 11.23 20.74
N LEU A 338 4.65 11.56 21.85
CA LEU A 338 5.06 12.71 22.68
C LEU A 338 6.31 12.36 23.46
N SER A 339 7.38 13.13 23.26
CA SER A 339 8.62 13.03 24.04
C SER A 339 8.54 13.84 25.33
N ALA A 340 7.85 14.98 25.31
CA ALA A 340 7.66 15.83 26.48
C ALA A 340 6.46 16.77 26.32
N ILE A 341 5.96 17.29 27.44
CA ILE A 341 5.11 18.49 27.48
C ILE A 341 5.92 19.58 28.18
N ARG A 342 6.02 20.76 27.55
CA ARG A 342 6.79 21.90 28.05
C ARG A 342 5.88 23.06 28.36
N LEU A 343 6.14 23.75 29.46
CA LEU A 343 5.33 24.87 29.93
C LEU A 343 5.85 26.17 29.31
N LEU A 344 4.99 26.88 28.60
CA LEU A 344 5.23 28.28 28.26
C LEU A 344 4.92 29.18 29.46
N ASN A 345 3.83 28.85 30.16
CA ASN A 345 3.46 29.46 31.42
C ASN A 345 2.95 28.39 32.37
N ALA A 346 3.54 28.23 33.55
CA ALA A 346 3.07 27.29 34.57
C ALA A 346 1.85 27.80 35.36
N GLY A 347 1.41 29.03 35.07
CA GLY A 347 0.30 29.68 35.76
C GLY A 347 0.55 29.91 37.26
N TYR A 348 -0.43 30.48 37.93
CA TYR A 348 -0.42 30.66 39.38
C TYR A 348 -1.86 30.79 39.93
N GLY A 349 -2.03 30.62 41.25
CA GLY A 349 -3.34 30.73 41.90
C GLY A 349 -4.10 29.41 41.99
N TYR A 350 -3.46 28.29 41.68
CA TYR A 350 -4.06 26.96 41.76
C TYR A 350 -4.17 26.49 43.22
N THR A 351 -5.38 26.18 43.67
CA THR A 351 -5.66 25.65 45.02
C THR A 351 -5.82 24.13 45.06
N ALA A 352 -6.02 23.51 43.89
CA ALA A 352 -6.08 22.06 43.69
C ALA A 352 -5.22 21.69 42.47
N THR A 353 -4.81 20.42 42.39
CA THR A 353 -4.02 19.92 41.26
C THR A 353 -4.87 19.98 39.98
N PRO A 354 -4.42 20.68 38.92
CA PRO A 354 -5.21 20.82 37.71
C PRO A 354 -5.18 19.55 36.85
N SER A 355 -6.24 19.35 36.05
CA SER A 355 -6.27 18.29 35.05
C SER A 355 -5.54 18.72 33.78
N VAL A 356 -4.73 17.82 33.21
CA VAL A 356 -4.05 18.02 31.93
C VAL A 356 -4.73 17.14 30.89
N VAL A 357 -5.24 17.73 29.82
CA VAL A 357 -5.88 17.03 28.70
C VAL A 357 -5.07 17.27 27.44
N VAL A 358 -4.69 16.19 26.76
CA VAL A 358 -4.05 16.25 25.45
C VAL A 358 -5.11 15.97 24.39
N SER A 359 -5.16 16.78 23.34
CA SER A 359 -6.10 16.54 22.24
C SER A 359 -5.80 15.20 21.56
N ALA A 360 -6.83 14.61 20.94
CA ALA A 360 -6.69 13.37 20.20
C ALA A 360 -5.60 13.48 19.12
N ALA A 361 -4.88 12.38 18.90
CA ALA A 361 -4.06 12.24 17.71
C ALA A 361 -4.97 12.28 16.48
N GLY A 362 -4.55 12.98 15.42
CA GLY A 362 -5.31 13.08 14.18
C GLY A 362 -5.73 11.70 13.70
N THR A 363 -7.05 11.46 13.62
CA THR A 363 -7.61 10.18 13.21
C THR A 363 -7.65 10.13 11.69
N ILE A 364 -6.65 9.50 11.07
CA ILE A 364 -6.64 9.28 9.62
C ILE A 364 -6.45 7.79 9.37
N GLY A 365 -7.31 6.99 9.99
CA GLY A 365 -7.46 5.56 9.74
C GLY A 365 -8.94 5.25 9.82
N ILE A 366 -9.66 5.49 8.72
CA ILE A 366 -11.08 5.13 8.60
C ILE A 366 -11.24 4.07 7.51
N GLY A 367 -12.12 3.10 7.76
CA GLY A 367 -12.49 2.06 6.79
C GLY A 367 -11.48 0.94 6.63
N THR A 368 -11.72 0.04 5.67
CA THR A 368 -10.89 -1.14 5.38
C THR A 368 -10.64 -1.19 3.89
N TYR A 369 -9.39 -1.30 3.45
CA TYR A 369 -9.09 -1.49 2.04
C TYR A 369 -9.44 -2.91 1.61
N TYR A 370 -10.07 -3.02 0.44
CA TYR A 370 -10.37 -4.29 -0.20
C TYR A 370 -9.51 -4.43 -1.46
N PHE A 371 -9.31 -5.67 -1.92
CA PHE A 371 -8.70 -5.95 -3.22
C PHE A 371 -9.37 -5.13 -4.34
N GLY A 372 -8.58 -4.65 -5.29
CA GLY A 372 -9.05 -3.85 -6.42
C GLY A 372 -9.48 -2.42 -6.08
N THR A 373 -9.39 -1.98 -4.81
CA THR A 373 -9.68 -0.59 -4.43
C THR A 373 -8.70 0.35 -5.10
N ASN A 374 -9.18 1.37 -5.81
CA ASN A 374 -8.31 2.44 -6.30
C ASN A 374 -7.98 3.39 -5.15
N VAL A 375 -6.69 3.60 -4.91
CA VAL A 375 -6.15 4.48 -3.88
C VAL A 375 -5.41 5.65 -4.50
N THR A 376 -5.54 6.85 -3.93
CA THR A 376 -4.88 8.07 -4.40
C THR A 376 -4.20 8.81 -3.24
N GLY A 377 -2.93 9.16 -3.45
CA GLY A 377 -2.14 9.96 -2.51
C GLY A 377 -2.52 11.43 -2.55
N SER A 378 -2.73 12.05 -1.39
CA SER A 378 -3.20 13.43 -1.26
C SER A 378 -2.18 14.49 -1.69
N LEU A 379 -0.88 14.17 -1.66
CA LEU A 379 0.21 15.10 -1.98
C LEU A 379 0.83 14.77 -3.33
N SER A 380 1.12 13.49 -3.55
CA SER A 380 1.74 13.00 -4.78
C SER A 380 0.76 12.93 -5.95
N SER A 381 -0.55 12.90 -5.69
CA SER A 381 -1.59 12.54 -6.69
C SER A 381 -1.34 11.19 -7.37
N THR A 382 -0.44 10.36 -6.82
CA THR A 382 -0.17 9.01 -7.33
C THR A 382 -1.37 8.14 -7.04
N SER A 383 -1.78 7.34 -8.03
CA SER A 383 -2.85 6.36 -7.90
C SER A 383 -2.30 4.95 -8.07
N ALA A 384 -2.92 3.99 -7.38
CA ALA A 384 -2.60 2.57 -7.48
C ALA A 384 -3.82 1.72 -7.13
N TYR A 385 -3.79 0.44 -7.46
CA TYR A 385 -4.81 -0.53 -7.04
C TYR A 385 -4.32 -1.34 -5.85
N VAL A 386 -5.18 -1.50 -4.86
CA VAL A 386 -4.91 -2.34 -3.69
C VAL A 386 -4.92 -3.81 -4.08
N THR A 387 -3.87 -4.52 -3.71
CA THR A 387 -3.77 -5.96 -3.89
C THR A 387 -3.91 -6.71 -2.57
N GLN A 388 -3.43 -6.15 -1.46
CA GLN A 388 -3.56 -6.78 -0.16
C GLN A 388 -3.60 -5.74 0.94
N TRP A 389 -4.48 -5.94 1.91
CA TRP A 389 -4.55 -5.12 3.12
C TRP A 389 -4.59 -6.01 4.37
N ASP A 390 -3.57 -5.90 5.19
CA ASP A 390 -3.57 -6.50 6.52
C ASP A 390 -3.83 -5.41 7.56
N ALA A 391 -5.04 -5.41 8.13
CA ALA A 391 -5.46 -4.46 9.14
C ALA A 391 -4.69 -4.60 10.48
N SER A 392 -4.12 -5.77 10.76
CA SER A 392 -3.40 -6.06 12.00
C SER A 392 -1.95 -5.57 11.94
N THR A 393 -1.25 -5.81 10.84
CA THR A 393 0.13 -5.35 10.60
C THR A 393 0.17 -3.96 9.95
N ARG A 394 -0.96 -3.47 9.45
CA ARG A 394 -1.13 -2.19 8.72
C ARG A 394 -0.28 -2.14 7.45
N ILE A 395 -0.11 -3.27 6.79
CA ILE A 395 0.62 -3.36 5.53
C ILE A 395 -0.40 -3.34 4.40
N LEU A 396 -0.25 -2.35 3.50
CA LEU A 396 -0.99 -2.26 2.25
C LEU A 396 -0.03 -2.55 1.10
N LYS A 397 -0.38 -3.52 0.27
CA LYS A 397 0.32 -3.80 -0.98
C LYS A 397 -0.49 -3.25 -2.15
N VAL A 398 0.21 -2.64 -3.11
CA VAL A 398 -0.41 -1.94 -4.23
C VAL A 398 0.30 -2.22 -5.55
N LYS A 399 -0.47 -2.21 -6.65
CA LYS A 399 0.00 -2.39 -8.04
C LYS A 399 -0.46 -1.25 -8.96
N ASP A 400 0.11 -1.20 -10.17
CA ASP A 400 -0.18 -0.23 -11.23
C ASP A 400 -0.01 1.23 -10.79
N LEU A 401 1.14 1.53 -10.18
CA LEU A 401 1.45 2.88 -9.73
C LEU A 401 1.59 3.84 -10.91
N THR A 402 0.84 4.95 -10.88
CA THR A 402 0.99 6.04 -11.87
C THR A 402 2.18 6.97 -11.58
N GLY A 403 2.85 6.78 -10.44
CA GLY A 403 3.92 7.63 -9.93
C GLY A 403 4.54 7.08 -8.64
N LYS A 404 5.25 7.92 -7.88
CA LYS A 404 5.79 7.56 -6.56
C LYS A 404 5.01 8.28 -5.46
N PHE A 405 4.51 7.51 -4.50
CA PHE A 405 3.99 8.02 -3.24
C PHE A 405 5.09 8.70 -2.41
N THR A 406 4.65 9.63 -1.57
CA THR A 406 5.48 10.38 -0.63
C THR A 406 5.21 9.91 0.80
N PRO A 407 6.25 9.72 1.64
CA PRO A 407 6.04 9.42 3.05
C PRO A 407 5.19 10.51 3.71
N ASN A 408 4.41 10.15 4.73
CA ASN A 408 3.53 11.05 5.48
C ASN A 408 2.34 11.65 4.69
N GLU A 409 2.05 11.23 3.46
CA GLU A 409 0.82 11.63 2.78
C GLU A 409 -0.39 10.78 3.20
N ILE A 410 -1.59 11.30 2.96
CA ILE A 410 -2.84 10.58 3.18
C ILE A 410 -3.17 9.82 1.90
N LEU A 411 -3.36 8.51 2.04
CA LEU A 411 -3.83 7.64 0.99
C LEU A 411 -5.33 7.46 1.13
N VAL A 412 -6.09 7.94 0.14
CA VAL A 412 -7.55 7.85 0.12
C VAL A 412 -7.97 6.76 -0.86
N GLY A 413 -8.75 5.79 -0.41
CA GLY A 413 -9.31 4.73 -1.23
C GLY A 413 -10.81 4.88 -1.42
N TYR A 414 -11.27 4.58 -2.64
CA TYR A 414 -12.68 4.47 -2.97
C TYR A 414 -12.98 3.02 -3.38
N ALA A 415 -13.67 2.29 -2.51
CA ALA A 415 -14.11 0.93 -2.85
C ALA A 415 -15.33 0.99 -3.79
N ARG A 416 -15.20 0.44 -5.01
CA ARG A 416 -16.25 0.47 -6.04
C ARG A 416 -17.52 -0.29 -5.63
N ALA A 417 -17.42 -1.23 -4.68
CA ALA A 417 -18.52 -2.10 -4.27
C ALA A 417 -19.33 -1.62 -3.04
N THR A 418 -18.76 -0.83 -2.13
CA THR A 418 -19.42 -0.51 -0.84
C THR A 418 -19.62 0.99 -0.55
N THR A 419 -19.23 1.89 -1.45
CA THR A 419 -19.25 3.36 -1.23
C THR A 419 -18.47 3.85 0.00
N ASP A 420 -17.71 2.96 0.65
CA ASP A 420 -16.90 3.31 1.82
C ASP A 420 -15.69 4.15 1.39
N THR A 421 -15.48 5.24 2.14
CA THR A 421 -14.30 6.08 2.00
C THR A 421 -13.25 5.60 2.99
N ASN A 422 -12.12 5.13 2.46
CA ASN A 422 -11.02 4.66 3.28
C ASN A 422 -9.92 5.72 3.27
N ALA A 423 -9.35 6.04 4.42
CA ALA A 423 -8.23 6.98 4.47
C ALA A 423 -7.23 6.55 5.54
N TYR A 424 -6.00 6.29 5.10
CA TYR A 424 -4.86 5.94 5.95
C TYR A 424 -3.68 6.85 5.64
N ARG A 425 -2.80 7.06 6.60
CA ARG A 425 -1.55 7.80 6.36
C ARG A 425 -0.40 6.86 6.07
N ILE A 426 0.40 7.16 5.06
CA ILE A 426 1.59 6.38 4.72
C ILE A 426 2.70 6.67 5.73
N ASN A 427 3.21 5.63 6.40
CA ASN A 427 4.36 5.71 7.30
C ASN A 427 5.67 5.47 6.54
N THR A 428 5.88 4.25 6.04
CA THR A 428 7.03 3.89 5.20
C THR A 428 6.57 3.29 3.88
N ILE A 429 7.47 3.36 2.90
CA ILE A 429 7.23 2.89 1.54
C ILE A 429 8.42 2.03 1.16
N ASN A 430 8.14 0.81 0.71
CA ASN A 430 9.11 -0.04 0.05
C ASN A 430 8.70 -0.22 -1.40
N TYR A 431 9.58 0.17 -2.33
CA TYR A 431 9.41 -0.10 -3.78
C TYR A 431 10.23 -1.30 -4.24
N ASP A 432 11.13 -1.81 -3.39
CA ASP A 432 12.00 -2.95 -3.66
C ASP A 432 11.30 -4.21 -3.16
N ASP A 433 10.24 -4.62 -3.85
CA ASP A 433 9.54 -5.89 -3.61
C ASP A 433 9.60 -6.79 -4.86
N ASP A 434 10.75 -6.77 -5.52
CA ASP A 434 11.15 -7.84 -6.45
C ASP A 434 11.45 -9.09 -5.63
N THR A 435 10.40 -9.79 -5.18
CA THR A 435 10.54 -11.19 -4.73
C THR A 435 10.75 -12.15 -5.89
N ALA A 436 11.12 -11.66 -7.07
CA ALA A 436 11.74 -12.47 -8.11
C ALA A 436 13.06 -12.99 -7.55
N THR A 437 12.97 -14.14 -6.85
CA THR A 437 14.09 -14.88 -6.25
C THR A 437 15.06 -15.43 -7.33
N TYR A 438 14.91 -14.98 -8.57
CA TYR A 438 15.57 -15.41 -9.79
C TYR A 438 16.20 -14.26 -10.59
N ASP A 439 16.05 -13.00 -10.18
CA ASP A 439 16.71 -11.87 -10.85
C ASP A 439 18.17 -11.73 -10.39
N GLN A 440 18.96 -12.77 -10.69
CA GLN A 440 20.41 -12.79 -10.50
C GLN A 440 21.13 -11.68 -11.28
N ASN A 441 20.44 -10.98 -12.19
CA ASN A 441 21.01 -9.89 -12.98
C ASN A 441 21.55 -8.75 -12.10
N VAL A 442 20.90 -8.43 -10.98
CA VAL A 442 21.36 -7.38 -10.05
C VAL A 442 22.58 -7.83 -9.26
N ASP A 443 22.61 -9.10 -8.84
CA ASP A 443 23.79 -9.71 -8.19
C ASP A 443 24.98 -9.79 -9.15
N PHE A 444 24.75 -10.09 -10.43
CA PHE A 444 25.79 -10.07 -11.46
C PHE A 444 26.29 -8.66 -11.78
N GLN A 445 25.42 -7.64 -11.81
CA GLN A 445 25.84 -6.25 -12.02
C GLN A 445 26.63 -5.70 -10.82
N SER A 446 26.14 -5.90 -9.60
CA SER A 446 26.84 -5.44 -8.38
C SER A 446 28.15 -6.17 -8.13
N SER A 447 28.22 -7.48 -8.44
CA SER A 447 29.47 -8.25 -8.36
C SER A 447 30.42 -7.91 -9.51
N GLY A 448 29.91 -7.53 -10.69
CA GLY A 448 30.72 -7.13 -11.84
C GLY A 448 31.56 -5.87 -11.57
N ASP A 449 30.97 -4.87 -10.91
CA ASP A 449 31.66 -3.64 -10.50
C ASP A 449 32.76 -3.90 -9.47
N SER A 450 32.62 -4.94 -8.64
CA SER A 450 33.65 -5.40 -7.70
C SER A 450 34.78 -6.20 -8.36
N ILE A 451 34.56 -6.79 -9.54
CA ILE A 451 35.52 -7.68 -10.20
C ILE A 451 36.44 -6.88 -11.15
N LEU A 452 35.97 -5.78 -11.72
CA LEU A 452 36.73 -4.94 -12.66
C LEU A 452 36.84 -3.50 -12.15
N ASP A 453 37.82 -3.25 -11.27
CA ASP A 453 38.19 -1.91 -10.84
C ASP A 453 39.02 -1.19 -11.94
N PHE A 454 38.37 -0.30 -12.69
CA PHE A 454 39.03 0.53 -13.70
C PHE A 454 39.58 1.86 -13.14
N THR A 455 39.51 2.08 -11.83
CA THR A 455 39.94 3.36 -11.23
C THR A 455 41.46 3.50 -11.15
N GLU A 456 42.23 2.40 -11.11
CA GLU A 456 43.69 2.47 -10.96
C GLU A 456 44.47 2.41 -12.29
N LYS A 457 43.98 1.75 -13.35
CA LYS A 457 44.63 1.78 -14.68
C LYS A 457 43.78 1.11 -15.77
N ASN A 458 43.70 1.72 -16.95
CA ASN A 458 43.13 1.08 -18.14
C ASN A 458 43.98 -0.15 -18.54
N PRO A 459 43.43 -1.39 -18.50
CA PRO A 459 44.19 -2.60 -18.82
C PRO A 459 44.28 -2.89 -20.34
N PHE A 460 43.57 -2.13 -21.19
CA PHE A 460 43.51 -2.34 -22.64
C PHE A 460 44.15 -1.22 -23.47
N GLY A 461 44.86 -0.29 -22.83
CA GLY A 461 45.71 0.69 -23.51
C GLY A 461 47.14 0.58 -23.01
N GLU A 462 48.04 0.02 -23.83
CA GLU A 462 49.47 0.26 -23.64
C GLU A 462 49.79 1.73 -23.98
N LEU A 463 50.84 2.25 -23.32
CA LEU A 463 51.40 3.60 -23.50
C LEU A 463 51.62 4.01 -24.96
#